data_AF-A0A530L9W3-F1
#
_entry.id   AF-A0A530L9W3-F1
#
_cell.length_a   1.000
_cell.length_b   1.000
_cell.length_c   1.000
_cell.angle_alpha   90.00
_cell.angle_beta   90.00
_cell.angle_gamma   90.00
#
_symmetry.space_group_name_H-M   'P 1'
#
loop_
_entity.id
_entity.type
_entity.pdbx_description
1 polymer ?
#
loop_
_entity_poly.entity_id
_entity_poly.type
_entity_poly.pdbx_seq_one_letter_code
_entity_poly.pdbx_strand_id
1 'polypeptide(L)'
;DLMHRGLEWCARHGITSIQNMDGNLYQLELLAGLEQEGRLLCRTKIPFHFKNFMTLDRLEKASSMANSYQSEWLSSGMVKMFYDGVLEGWTAVMVDDYADRPGWRGEPLFTPEHLAEVAVEADRRGLQVAVHSIGDGAVRAVLDGYEAAQRKNGKRDSRHRVEHIEVTTAA
;
A
#
# COMPACT_ATOMS: atom_id res chain seq x y z
N ASP A 1 15.46 -20.05 -6.84
CA ASP A 1 14.67 -21.28 -6.58
C ASP A 1 13.56 -21.14 -5.53
N LEU A 2 13.80 -20.54 -4.35
CA LEU A 2 12.76 -20.49 -3.30
C LEU A 2 11.48 -19.72 -3.71
N MET A 3 11.62 -18.57 -4.37
CA MET A 3 10.48 -17.79 -4.84
C MET A 3 9.59 -18.57 -5.82
N HIS A 4 10.21 -19.29 -6.76
CA HIS A 4 9.49 -20.14 -7.71
C HIS A 4 8.69 -21.25 -7.00
N ARG A 5 9.29 -21.93 -6.03
CA ARG A 5 8.59 -22.95 -5.22
C ARG A 5 7.37 -22.38 -4.47
N GLY A 6 7.46 -21.14 -3.98
CA GLY A 6 6.32 -20.44 -3.40
C GLY A 6 5.20 -20.18 -4.42
N LEU A 7 5.55 -19.74 -5.63
CA LEU A 7 4.60 -19.53 -6.72
C LEU A 7 3.95 -20.85 -7.17
N GLU A 8 4.70 -21.95 -7.24
CA GLU A 8 4.15 -23.29 -7.51
C GLU A 8 3.15 -23.72 -6.44
N TRP A 9 3.45 -23.46 -5.18
CA TRP A 9 2.52 -23.73 -4.08
C TRP A 9 1.23 -22.93 -4.24
N CYS A 10 1.31 -21.62 -4.48
CA CYS A 10 0.16 -20.77 -4.75
C CYS A 10 -0.67 -21.29 -5.93
N ALA A 11 -0.03 -21.57 -7.07
CA ALA A 11 -0.69 -22.02 -8.28
C ALA A 11 -1.40 -23.37 -8.10
N ARG A 12 -0.78 -24.33 -7.39
CA ARG A 12 -1.39 -25.63 -7.07
C ARG A 12 -2.64 -25.51 -6.19
N HIS A 13 -2.79 -24.42 -5.46
CA HIS A 13 -3.99 -24.11 -4.66
C HIS A 13 -4.96 -23.15 -5.37
N GLY A 14 -4.77 -22.89 -6.67
CA GLY A 14 -5.67 -22.05 -7.47
C GLY A 14 -5.48 -20.54 -7.26
N ILE A 15 -4.43 -20.11 -6.55
CA ILE A 15 -4.08 -18.69 -6.45
C ILE A 15 -3.41 -18.28 -7.76
N THR A 16 -4.10 -17.46 -8.54
CA THR A 16 -3.64 -17.03 -9.88
C THR A 16 -3.14 -15.59 -9.92
N SER A 17 -3.36 -14.81 -8.85
CA SER A 17 -2.93 -13.43 -8.72
C SER A 17 -2.54 -13.11 -7.28
N ILE A 18 -1.50 -12.29 -7.13
CA ILE A 18 -0.91 -11.89 -5.85
C ILE A 18 -0.62 -10.38 -5.88
N GLN A 19 -0.90 -9.69 -4.78
CA GLN A 19 -0.37 -8.35 -4.53
C GLN A 19 0.56 -8.44 -3.33
N ASN A 20 1.87 -8.39 -3.57
CA ASN A 20 2.85 -8.56 -2.51
C ASN A 20 3.20 -7.17 -1.94
N MET A 21 2.47 -6.79 -0.89
CA MET A 21 2.48 -5.43 -0.32
C MET A 21 3.75 -5.02 0.42
N ASP A 22 4.58 -5.98 0.82
CA ASP A 22 5.92 -5.71 1.36
C ASP A 22 7.02 -5.94 0.29
N GLY A 23 6.58 -5.97 -0.97
CA GLY A 23 7.43 -6.10 -2.13
C GLY A 23 8.37 -4.91 -2.33
N ASN A 24 9.53 -5.14 -2.94
CA ASN A 24 10.49 -4.11 -3.30
C ASN A 24 11.04 -4.30 -4.72
N LEU A 25 11.88 -3.35 -5.18
CA LEU A 25 12.46 -3.39 -6.53
C LEU A 25 13.27 -4.67 -6.80
N TYR A 26 14.01 -5.16 -5.81
CA TYR A 26 14.77 -6.40 -5.98
C TYR A 26 13.85 -7.61 -6.23
N GLN A 27 12.72 -7.69 -5.51
CA GLN A 27 11.72 -8.73 -5.79
C GLN A 27 11.06 -8.56 -7.16
N LEU A 28 10.83 -7.32 -7.64
CA LEU A 28 10.39 -7.07 -9.02
C LEU A 28 11.40 -7.60 -10.04
N GLU A 29 12.69 -7.33 -9.86
CA GLU A 29 13.75 -7.82 -10.76
C GLU A 29 13.81 -9.36 -10.78
N LEU A 30 13.71 -10.00 -9.62
CA LEU A 30 13.65 -11.46 -9.53
C LEU A 30 12.40 -12.04 -10.24
N LEU A 31 11.23 -11.44 -10.03
CA LEU A 31 9.98 -11.88 -10.66
C LEU A 31 10.02 -11.66 -12.18
N ALA A 32 10.66 -10.58 -12.64
CA ALA A 32 10.84 -10.30 -14.06
C ALA A 32 11.77 -11.33 -14.72
N GLY A 33 12.82 -11.78 -14.02
CA GLY A 33 13.64 -12.90 -14.46
C GLY A 33 12.82 -14.19 -14.61
N LEU A 34 11.98 -14.51 -13.61
CA LEU A 34 11.08 -15.67 -13.70
C LEU A 34 10.06 -15.53 -14.84
N GLU A 35 9.55 -14.32 -15.11
CA GLU A 35 8.66 -14.05 -16.24
C GLU A 35 9.37 -14.32 -17.57
N GLN A 36 10.59 -13.82 -17.75
CA GLN A 36 11.40 -14.04 -18.96
C GLN A 36 11.71 -15.53 -19.20
N GLU A 37 11.87 -16.30 -18.12
CA GLU A 37 12.07 -17.76 -18.18
C GLU A 37 10.76 -18.54 -18.42
N GLY A 38 9.59 -17.89 -18.46
CA GLY A 38 8.29 -18.55 -18.57
C GLY A 38 7.87 -19.29 -17.30
N ARG A 39 8.41 -18.88 -16.15
CA ARG A 39 8.27 -19.53 -14.83
C ARG A 39 7.47 -18.71 -13.82
N LEU A 40 6.98 -17.53 -14.19
CA LEU A 40 6.08 -16.74 -13.34
C LEU A 40 4.66 -17.30 -13.39
N LEU A 41 4.27 -18.05 -12.36
CA LEU A 41 3.01 -18.82 -12.34
C LEU A 41 1.79 -18.04 -11.82
N CYS A 42 2.00 -16.87 -11.19
CA CYS A 42 0.93 -16.04 -10.62
C CYS A 42 1.11 -14.60 -11.10
N ARG A 43 0.03 -13.96 -11.55
CA ARG A 43 0.06 -12.51 -11.85
C ARG A 43 0.41 -11.75 -10.58
N THR A 44 1.47 -10.97 -10.61
CA THR A 44 2.00 -10.36 -9.39
C THR A 44 2.07 -8.85 -9.55
N LYS A 45 1.51 -8.12 -8.58
CA LYS A 45 1.67 -6.68 -8.45
C LYS A 45 2.54 -6.34 -7.25
N ILE A 46 3.55 -5.50 -7.46
CA ILE A 46 4.46 -5.02 -6.41
C ILE A 46 4.35 -3.50 -6.28
N PRO A 47 3.93 -2.96 -5.12
CA PRO A 47 3.92 -1.52 -4.89
C PRO A 47 5.33 -0.99 -4.57
N PHE A 48 5.49 0.32 -4.71
CA PHE A 48 6.57 1.05 -4.06
C PHE A 48 6.18 1.34 -2.61
N HIS A 49 6.98 0.87 -1.65
CA HIS A 49 6.77 1.17 -0.23
C HIS A 49 7.31 2.58 0.10
N PHE A 50 6.41 3.53 0.34
CA PHE A 50 6.72 4.89 0.78
C PHE A 50 6.68 4.96 2.32
N LYS A 51 7.76 5.44 2.94
CA LYS A 51 7.92 5.52 4.40
C LYS A 51 7.89 6.96 4.89
N ASN A 52 7.56 7.15 6.17
CA ASN A 52 7.35 8.47 6.78
C ASN A 52 8.58 9.40 6.80
N PHE A 53 9.79 8.85 6.73
CA PHE A 53 11.03 9.64 6.61
C PHE A 53 11.42 9.94 5.15
N MET A 54 10.68 9.44 4.16
CA MET A 54 10.94 9.71 2.76
C MET A 54 10.31 11.03 2.34
N THR A 55 11.03 11.73 1.47
CA THR A 55 10.56 12.95 0.79
C THR A 55 9.79 12.60 -0.48
N LEU A 56 8.94 13.53 -0.96
CA LEU A 56 8.05 13.29 -2.10
C LEU A 56 8.79 12.96 -3.41
N ASP A 57 10.05 13.39 -3.59
CA ASP A 57 10.86 13.03 -4.78
C ASP A 57 11.05 11.51 -4.92
N ARG A 58 10.92 10.75 -3.82
CA ARG A 58 10.99 9.28 -3.87
C ARG A 58 9.84 8.65 -4.66
N LEU A 59 8.74 9.37 -4.89
CA LEU A 59 7.67 8.94 -5.80
C LEU A 59 8.11 8.88 -7.27
N GLU A 60 9.24 9.50 -7.64
CA GLU A 60 9.84 9.30 -8.96
C GLU A 60 10.27 7.86 -9.18
N LYS A 61 10.75 7.19 -8.12
CA LYS A 61 11.07 5.77 -8.16
C LYS A 61 9.80 4.92 -8.33
N ALA A 62 8.69 5.31 -7.70
CA ALA A 62 7.41 4.65 -7.88
C ALA A 62 6.91 4.77 -9.34
N SER A 63 7.00 5.96 -9.93
CA SER A 63 6.69 6.19 -11.35
C SER A 63 7.60 5.37 -12.27
N SER A 64 8.90 5.31 -11.97
CA SER A 64 9.86 4.49 -12.72
C SER A 64 9.52 3.00 -12.66
N MET A 65 9.18 2.47 -11.47
CA MET A 65 8.72 1.09 -11.32
C MET A 65 7.44 0.82 -12.12
N ALA A 66 6.48 1.75 -12.09
CA ALA A 66 5.24 1.63 -12.86
C ALA A 66 5.49 1.55 -14.38
N ASN A 67 6.41 2.37 -14.90
CA ASN A 67 6.74 2.40 -16.32
C ASN A 67 7.56 1.18 -16.76
N SER A 68 8.47 0.69 -15.92
CA SER A 68 9.32 -0.45 -16.24
C SER A 68 8.63 -1.80 -16.11
N TYR A 69 7.64 -1.92 -15.21
CA TYR A 69 6.93 -3.18 -14.94
C TYR A 69 5.42 -3.00 -15.16
N GLN A 70 4.97 -3.36 -16.36
CA GLN A 70 3.58 -3.17 -16.82
C GLN A 70 3.11 -4.31 -17.74
N SER A 71 3.65 -5.52 -17.57
CA SER A 71 3.21 -6.68 -18.34
C SER A 71 1.90 -7.26 -17.78
N GLU A 72 1.33 -8.25 -18.49
CA GLU A 72 0.14 -8.97 -18.00
C GLU A 72 0.44 -9.75 -16.71
N TRP A 73 1.65 -10.27 -16.56
CA TRP A 73 2.03 -11.16 -15.46
C TRP A 73 2.72 -10.43 -14.31
N LEU A 74 3.40 -9.32 -14.57
CA LEU A 74 4.13 -8.57 -13.57
C LEU A 74 3.89 -7.06 -13.74
N SER A 75 3.40 -6.43 -12.69
CA SER A 75 3.13 -4.99 -12.71
C SER A 75 3.53 -4.27 -11.43
N SER A 76 3.76 -2.96 -11.55
CA SER A 76 3.82 -2.03 -10.42
C SER A 76 2.74 -0.95 -10.58
N GLY A 77 2.98 0.29 -10.16
CA GLY A 77 2.01 1.39 -10.27
C GLY A 77 1.10 1.55 -9.05
N MET A 78 1.58 1.11 -7.88
CA MET A 78 0.94 1.36 -6.60
C MET A 78 1.97 1.88 -5.59
N VAL A 79 1.56 2.77 -4.70
CA VAL A 79 2.33 3.22 -3.55
C VAL A 79 1.69 2.60 -2.30
N LYS A 80 2.48 1.83 -1.55
CA LYS A 80 2.06 1.25 -0.26
C LYS A 80 2.63 2.10 0.88
N MET A 81 1.77 2.43 1.84
CA MET A 81 2.12 3.12 3.09
C MET A 81 1.55 2.37 4.29
N PHE A 82 2.05 2.68 5.47
CA PHE A 82 1.50 2.24 6.75
C PHE A 82 1.17 3.47 7.57
N TYR A 83 -0.10 3.64 7.92
CA TYR A 83 -0.49 4.77 8.78
C TYR A 83 -0.32 4.42 10.25
N ASP A 84 -0.68 3.19 10.64
CA ASP A 84 -0.62 2.70 12.00
C ASP A 84 -0.07 1.26 12.08
N GLY A 85 -0.04 0.71 13.30
CA GLY A 85 0.34 -0.67 13.58
C GLY A 85 -0.88 -1.58 13.72
N VAL A 86 -0.91 -2.37 14.80
CA VAL A 86 -1.95 -3.38 15.09
C VAL A 86 -2.62 -3.13 16.44
N LEU A 87 -3.82 -3.66 16.63
CA LEU A 87 -4.58 -3.53 17.88
C LEU A 87 -3.87 -4.18 19.07
N GLU A 88 -3.31 -5.37 18.88
CA GLU A 88 -2.70 -6.18 19.95
C GLU A 88 -1.46 -5.52 20.56
N GLY A 89 -0.80 -4.65 19.80
CA GLY A 89 0.35 -3.87 20.24
C GLY A 89 -0.01 -2.48 20.76
N TRP A 90 -1.30 -2.11 20.81
CA TRP A 90 -1.77 -0.74 21.02
C TRP A 90 -1.14 0.27 20.05
N THR A 91 -0.83 -0.15 18.82
CA THR A 91 -0.19 0.70 17.81
C THR A 91 -1.13 1.08 16.67
N ALA A 92 -2.31 0.48 16.59
CA ALA A 92 -3.38 0.97 15.73
C ALA A 92 -3.90 2.33 16.25
N VAL A 93 -4.22 3.25 15.33
CA VAL A 93 -4.62 4.61 15.71
C VAL A 93 -6.14 4.69 15.83
N MET A 94 -6.60 4.91 17.07
CA MET A 94 -8.00 4.88 17.45
C MET A 94 -8.56 6.31 17.62
N VAL A 95 -9.85 6.49 17.41
CA VAL A 95 -10.53 7.76 17.72
C VAL A 95 -10.64 7.96 19.23
N ASP A 96 -11.05 6.91 19.94
CA ASP A 96 -11.19 6.88 21.38
C ASP A 96 -10.04 6.09 22.03
N ASP A 97 -9.93 6.18 23.36
CA ASP A 97 -8.93 5.44 24.11
C ASP A 97 -9.14 3.93 23.97
N TYR A 98 -8.05 3.17 23.97
CA TYR A 98 -8.15 1.71 24.08
C TYR A 98 -8.86 1.33 25.38
N ALA A 99 -9.82 0.42 25.30
CA ALA A 99 -10.65 0.03 26.44
C ALA A 99 -9.83 -0.54 27.62
N ASP A 100 -8.73 -1.23 27.32
CA ASP A 100 -7.79 -1.81 28.29
C ASP A 100 -6.56 -0.92 28.56
N ARG A 101 -6.46 0.24 27.89
CA ARG A 101 -5.37 1.20 28.07
C ARG A 101 -5.88 2.66 27.96
N PRO A 102 -6.55 3.17 29.01
CA PRO A 102 -7.04 4.55 29.05
C PRO A 102 -5.93 5.59 28.84
N GLY A 103 -6.27 6.69 28.18
CA GLY A 103 -5.34 7.77 27.83
C GLY A 103 -4.42 7.48 26.64
N TRP A 104 -4.57 6.33 25.97
CA TRP A 104 -3.76 5.95 24.82
C TRP A 104 -4.63 5.62 23.61
N ARG A 105 -4.24 6.12 22.44
CA ARG A 105 -4.99 5.98 21.17
C ARG A 105 -4.13 5.47 20.01
N GLY A 106 -2.95 4.93 20.31
CA GLY A 106 -1.94 4.62 19.31
C GLY A 106 -1.15 5.84 18.87
N GLU A 107 -0.14 5.62 18.04
CA GLU A 107 0.73 6.66 17.49
C GLU A 107 0.83 6.46 15.97
N PRO A 108 0.45 7.48 15.17
CA PRO A 108 0.51 7.36 13.72
C PRO A 108 1.95 7.46 13.21
N LEU A 109 2.25 6.72 12.16
CA LEU A 109 3.55 6.79 11.46
C LEU A 109 3.67 8.07 10.61
N PHE A 110 2.54 8.62 10.16
CA PHE A 110 2.45 9.84 9.36
C PHE A 110 1.56 10.85 10.07
N THR A 111 1.89 12.14 9.99
CA THR A 111 0.87 13.17 10.28
C THR A 111 -0.21 13.13 9.20
N PRO A 112 -1.46 13.53 9.50
CA PRO A 112 -2.52 13.63 8.50
C PRO A 112 -2.11 14.50 7.29
N GLU A 113 -1.40 15.60 7.53
CA GLU A 113 -0.94 16.52 6.50
C GLU A 113 0.07 15.86 5.57
N HIS A 114 1.08 15.17 6.14
CA HIS A 114 2.09 14.49 5.33
C HIS A 114 1.48 13.34 4.52
N LEU A 115 0.56 12.56 5.12
CA LEU A 115 -0.17 11.53 4.37
C LEU A 115 -0.94 12.15 3.19
N ALA A 116 -1.65 13.25 3.41
CA ALA A 116 -2.41 13.93 2.37
C ALA A 116 -1.50 14.44 1.24
N GLU A 117 -0.34 15.01 1.56
CA GLU A 117 0.65 15.43 0.58
C GLU A 117 1.15 14.27 -0.29
N VAL A 118 1.47 13.13 0.33
CA VAL A 118 1.90 11.93 -0.40
C VAL A 118 0.76 11.38 -1.27
N ALA A 119 -0.47 11.33 -0.75
CA ALA A 119 -1.64 10.86 -1.48
C ALA A 119 -1.92 11.75 -2.70
N VAL A 120 -1.91 13.08 -2.53
CA VAL A 120 -2.06 14.06 -3.61
C VAL A 120 -1.00 13.86 -4.69
N GLU A 121 0.28 13.76 -4.32
CA GLU A 121 1.36 13.65 -5.30
C GLU A 121 1.37 12.29 -6.01
N ALA A 122 1.11 11.19 -5.29
CA ALA A 122 0.99 9.86 -5.90
C ALA A 122 -0.20 9.79 -6.85
N ASP A 123 -1.35 10.36 -6.46
CA ASP A 123 -2.55 10.41 -7.30
C ASP A 123 -2.33 11.26 -8.56
N ARG A 124 -1.66 12.42 -8.44
CA ARG A 124 -1.30 13.29 -9.56
C ARG A 124 -0.42 12.57 -10.60
N ARG A 125 0.41 11.64 -10.13
CA ARG A 125 1.26 10.76 -10.98
C ARG A 125 0.50 9.59 -11.60
N GLY A 126 -0.80 9.46 -11.34
CA GLY A 126 -1.63 8.33 -11.80
C GLY A 126 -1.43 7.04 -11.01
N LEU A 127 -0.62 7.04 -9.94
CA LEU A 127 -0.35 5.86 -9.13
C LEU A 127 -1.56 5.54 -8.23
N GLN A 128 -1.78 4.26 -7.95
CA GLN A 128 -2.76 3.82 -6.96
C GLN A 128 -2.15 3.94 -5.55
N VAL A 129 -2.86 4.49 -4.58
CA VAL A 129 -2.40 4.54 -3.19
C VAL A 129 -3.08 3.43 -2.39
N ALA A 130 -2.30 2.66 -1.64
CA ALA A 130 -2.77 1.64 -0.71
C ALA A 130 -2.17 1.93 0.68
N VAL A 131 -2.98 1.99 1.71
CA VAL A 131 -2.50 2.33 3.06
C VAL A 131 -2.99 1.29 4.07
N HIS A 132 -2.05 0.72 4.84
CA HIS A 132 -2.38 -0.07 6.01
C HIS A 132 -3.03 0.82 7.07
N SER A 133 -4.25 0.46 7.47
CA SER A 133 -5.04 1.17 8.48
C SER A 133 -5.91 0.19 9.25
N ILE A 134 -5.59 0.00 10.51
CA ILE A 134 -6.32 -0.92 11.39
C ILE A 134 -7.31 -0.16 12.27
N GLY A 135 -6.86 0.90 12.95
CA GLY A 135 -7.70 1.68 13.84
C GLY A 135 -8.63 2.62 13.09
N ASP A 136 -9.76 2.97 13.70
CA ASP A 136 -10.77 3.83 13.08
C ASP A 136 -10.28 5.27 12.87
N GLY A 137 -9.37 5.74 13.73
CA GLY A 137 -8.66 7.02 13.54
C GLY A 137 -7.73 6.98 12.32
N ALA A 138 -7.03 5.86 12.10
CA ALA A 138 -6.22 5.65 10.90
C ALA A 138 -7.06 5.64 9.62
N VAL A 139 -8.18 4.91 9.64
CA VAL A 139 -9.09 4.83 8.49
C VAL A 139 -9.62 6.22 8.12
N ARG A 140 -10.04 7.03 9.10
CA ARG A 140 -10.49 8.42 8.87
C ARG A 140 -9.40 9.26 8.22
N ALA A 141 -8.19 9.27 8.78
CA ALA A 141 -7.07 10.05 8.24
C ALA A 141 -6.71 9.65 6.79
N VAL A 142 -6.78 8.35 6.47
CA VAL A 142 -6.55 7.87 5.10
C VAL A 142 -7.64 8.31 4.13
N LEU A 143 -8.91 8.25 4.54
CA LEU A 143 -10.01 8.75 3.72
C LEU A 143 -9.89 10.26 3.49
N ASP A 144 -9.51 11.05 4.49
CA ASP A 144 -9.24 12.49 4.35
C ASP A 144 -8.09 12.75 3.36
N GLY A 145 -7.04 11.93 3.39
CA GLY A 145 -5.95 11.99 2.41
C GLY A 145 -6.41 11.72 0.98
N TYR A 146 -7.31 10.75 0.78
CA TYR A 146 -7.90 10.48 -0.53
C TYR A 146 -8.87 11.57 -0.99
N GLU A 147 -9.64 12.15 -0.08
CA GLU A 147 -10.47 13.32 -0.38
C GLU A 147 -9.60 14.51 -0.81
N ALA A 148 -8.50 14.78 -0.10
CA ALA A 148 -7.56 15.83 -0.45
C ALA A 148 -6.97 15.64 -1.86
N ALA A 149 -6.60 14.40 -2.21
CA ALA A 149 -6.14 14.05 -3.56
C ALA A 149 -7.19 14.36 -4.62
N GLN A 150 -8.43 13.90 -4.44
CA GLN A 150 -9.53 14.19 -5.39
C GLN A 150 -9.83 15.67 -5.50
N ARG A 151 -9.82 16.42 -4.38
CA ARG A 151 -10.05 17.86 -4.38
C ARG A 151 -8.96 18.62 -5.13
N LYS A 152 -7.71 18.16 -5.03
CA LYS A 152 -6.55 18.83 -5.64
C LYS A 152 -6.37 18.47 -7.12
N ASN A 153 -6.54 17.20 -7.48
CA ASN A 153 -6.22 16.68 -8.82
C ASN A 153 -7.46 16.44 -9.69
N GLY A 154 -8.65 16.53 -9.11
CA GLY A 154 -9.90 16.15 -9.75
C GLY A 154 -10.24 14.67 -9.55
N LYS A 155 -11.50 14.33 -9.77
CA LYS A 155 -11.97 12.94 -9.65
C LYS A 155 -11.51 12.11 -10.84
N ARG A 156 -10.85 10.99 -10.56
CA ARG A 156 -10.55 9.92 -11.53
C ARG A 156 -10.93 8.57 -10.94
N ASP A 157 -10.92 7.51 -11.75
CA ASP A 157 -11.05 6.14 -11.26
C ASP A 157 -9.72 5.67 -10.62
N SER A 158 -9.32 6.32 -9.52
CA SER A 158 -8.02 6.11 -8.86
C SER A 158 -7.94 4.79 -8.10
N ARG A 159 -9.12 4.27 -7.70
CA ARG A 159 -9.32 3.03 -6.93
C ARG A 159 -8.33 2.91 -5.77
N HIS A 160 -8.05 4.00 -5.05
CA HIS A 160 -7.24 3.97 -3.83
C HIS A 160 -7.82 3.00 -2.80
N ARG A 161 -6.96 2.43 -1.95
CA ARG A 161 -7.31 1.29 -1.10
C ARG A 161 -6.89 1.51 0.35
N VAL A 162 -7.84 1.35 1.25
CA VAL A 162 -7.56 1.11 2.66
C VAL A 162 -7.34 -0.39 2.83
N GLU A 163 -6.22 -0.79 3.44
CA GLU A 163 -5.90 -2.18 3.74
C GLU A 163 -6.21 -2.46 5.21
N HIS A 164 -6.65 -3.70 5.52
CA HIS A 164 -7.06 -4.19 6.85
C HIS A 164 -8.45 -3.73 7.31
N ILE A 165 -8.65 -2.43 7.57
CA ILE A 165 -9.94 -1.83 7.96
C ILE A 165 -10.63 -2.59 9.12
N GLU A 166 -9.86 -3.01 10.13
CA GLU A 166 -10.35 -3.89 11.19
C GLU A 166 -11.34 -3.18 12.12
N VAL A 167 -11.11 -1.89 12.40
CA VAL A 167 -12.03 -1.06 13.17
C VAL A 167 -12.49 0.12 12.33
N THR A 168 -13.80 0.35 12.35
CA THR A 168 -14.43 1.52 11.75
C THR A 168 -15.49 2.06 12.68
N THR A 169 -15.71 3.36 12.62
CA THR A 169 -16.78 4.04 13.35
C THR A 169 -17.55 4.94 12.39
N ALA A 170 -18.83 5.19 12.70
CA ALA A 170 -19.63 6.14 11.95
C ALA A 170 -18.97 7.54 12.00
N ALA A 171 -19.14 8.29 10.90
CA ALA A 171 -18.72 9.69 10.82
C ALA A 171 -19.58 10.57 11.73
#